data_AF-A0A968Y759-F1
#
_entry.id   AF-A0A968Y759-F1
#
_cell.length_a   1.000
_cell.length_b   1.000
_cell.length_c   1.000
_cell.angle_alpha   90.00
_cell.angle_beta   90.00
_cell.angle_gamma   90.00
#
_symmetry.space_group_name_H-M   'P 1'
#
loop_
_entity.id
_entity.type
_entity.pdbx_description
1 polymer ?
#
loop_
_entity_poly.entity_id
_entity_poly.type
_entity_poly.pdbx_seq_one_letter_code
_entity_poly.pdbx_strand_id
1 'polypeptide(L)'
;MSKIWGDKDGEGPPELGGNIGNFSVRLHAKRFLQEGRYVFNVFADDRSRVRVDGKEIISAWKVGSFQQNGSILLQQGWHNIEVDYMNDNFNAYIKLNWKKIP
;
A
#
# COMPACT_ATOMS: atom_id res chain seq x y z
N MET A 1 10.27 -5.71 4.02
CA MET A 1 10.45 -4.83 2.85
C MET A 1 9.51 -3.65 2.99
N SER A 2 10.00 -2.45 2.72
CA SER A 2 9.19 -1.22 2.63
C SER A 2 9.39 -0.61 1.26
N LYS A 3 8.32 -0.13 0.62
CA LYS A 3 8.42 0.75 -0.54
C LYS A 3 7.64 2.03 -0.22
N ILE A 4 8.25 3.18 -0.49
CA ILE A 4 7.68 4.52 -0.27
C ILE A 4 7.40 5.13 -1.64
N TRP A 5 6.27 5.81 -1.77
CA TRP A 5 5.93 6.63 -2.94
C TRP A 5 5.41 7.98 -2.45
N GLY A 6 5.99 9.07 -2.98
CA GLY A 6 5.83 10.42 -2.43
C GLY A 6 6.64 10.66 -1.16
N ASP A 7 6.87 11.93 -0.82
CA ASP A 7 7.48 12.35 0.44
C ASP A 7 6.42 13.04 1.32
N LYS A 8 6.49 12.79 2.63
CA LYS A 8 5.77 13.58 3.65
C LYS A 8 6.05 15.09 3.55
N ASP A 9 7.13 15.47 2.87
CA ASP A 9 7.57 16.85 2.66
C ASP A 9 6.93 17.51 1.42
N GLY A 10 5.94 16.86 0.80
CA GLY A 10 5.10 17.48 -0.23
C GLY A 10 5.63 17.32 -1.66
N GLU A 11 6.58 16.42 -1.89
CA GLU A 11 7.02 16.07 -3.24
C GLU A 11 6.14 14.93 -3.79
N GLY A 12 5.44 15.22 -4.89
CA GLY A 12 4.71 14.22 -5.66
C GLY A 12 5.66 13.20 -6.28
N PRO A 13 5.16 12.02 -6.70
CA PRO A 13 6.01 11.01 -7.33
C PRO A 13 6.72 11.60 -8.57
N PRO A 14 8.07 11.45 -8.68
CA PRO A 14 8.84 12.00 -9.81
C PRO A 14 8.35 11.50 -11.18
N GLU A 15 7.82 10.27 -11.22
CA GLU A 15 7.24 9.64 -12.41
C GLU A 15 6.01 10.39 -12.97
N LEU A 16 5.36 11.21 -12.14
CA LEU A 16 4.24 12.07 -12.51
C LEU A 16 4.65 13.55 -12.63
N GLY A 17 5.94 13.83 -12.83
CA GLY A 17 6.47 15.20 -12.95
C GLY A 17 6.39 15.99 -11.64
N GLY A 18 6.37 15.31 -10.49
CA GLY A 18 6.21 15.95 -9.19
C GLY A 18 4.80 16.43 -8.91
N ASN A 19 3.78 15.85 -9.55
CA ASN A 19 2.39 16.21 -9.28
C ASN A 19 2.02 15.98 -7.81
N ILE A 20 1.75 17.08 -7.11
CA ILE A 20 1.39 17.14 -5.68
C ILE A 20 -0.13 17.07 -5.46
N GLY A 21 -0.93 16.50 -6.37
CA GLY A 21 -2.38 16.41 -6.15
C GLY A 21 -3.15 15.70 -7.25
N ASN A 22 -4.30 15.16 -6.88
CA ASN A 22 -5.25 14.51 -7.80
C ASN A 22 -4.60 13.50 -8.76
N PHE A 23 -4.03 12.45 -8.18
CA PHE A 23 -3.50 11.34 -8.96
C PHE A 23 -3.84 10.01 -8.30
N SER A 24 -3.79 8.94 -9.09
CA SER A 24 -3.91 7.58 -8.58
C SER A 24 -2.80 6.70 -9.13
N VAL A 25 -2.32 5.76 -8.32
CA VAL A 25 -1.38 4.72 -8.74
C VAL A 25 -1.90 3.35 -8.34
N ARG A 26 -1.60 2.35 -9.16
CA ARG A 26 -1.76 0.94 -8.83
C ARG A 26 -0.39 0.29 -8.84
N LEU A 27 -0.03 -0.30 -7.71
CA LEU A 27 1.24 -0.98 -7.52
C LEU A 27 1.01 -2.48 -7.52
N HIS A 28 1.78 -3.20 -8.32
CA HIS A 28 1.81 -4.66 -8.33
C HIS A 28 3.17 -5.16 -7.85
N ALA A 29 3.17 -6.14 -6.96
CA ALA A 29 4.38 -6.83 -6.52
C ALA A 29 4.11 -8.33 -6.40
N LYS A 30 5.06 -9.15 -6.87
CA LYS A 30 5.04 -10.60 -6.65
C LYS A 30 6.08 -10.95 -5.59
N ARG A 31 5.72 -11.71 -4.55
CA ARG A 31 6.62 -12.08 -3.45
C ARG A 31 6.50 -13.55 -3.11
N PHE A 32 7.64 -14.23 -3.00
CA PHE A 32 7.68 -15.57 -2.44
C PHE A 32 7.60 -15.45 -0.92
N LEU A 33 6.59 -16.06 -0.30
CA LEU A 33 6.35 -16.03 1.13
C LEU A 33 6.23 -17.46 1.65
N GLN A 34 6.74 -17.69 2.86
CA GLN A 34 6.52 -18.96 3.55
C GLN A 34 5.08 -19.06 4.02
N GLU A 35 4.58 -20.28 4.20
CA GLU A 35 3.29 -20.54 4.82
C GLU A 35 3.20 -19.82 6.18
N GLY A 36 2.05 -19.21 6.46
CA GLY A 36 1.77 -18.63 7.77
C GLY A 36 0.79 -17.47 7.73
N ARG A 37 0.53 -16.89 8.90
CA ARG A 37 -0.28 -15.69 9.05
C ARG A 37 0.60 -14.45 8.87
N TYR A 38 0.17 -13.55 8.00
CA TYR A 38 0.83 -12.26 7.79
C TYR A 38 -0.08 -11.13 8.24
N VAL A 39 0.52 -10.11 8.84
CA VAL A 39 -0.11 -8.81 9.08
C VAL A 39 0.54 -7.79 8.16
N PHE A 40 -0.26 -7.20 7.29
CA PHE A 40 0.10 -6.08 6.44
C PHE A 40 -0.30 -4.78 7.14
N ASN A 41 0.55 -3.77 7.01
CA ASN A 41 0.31 -2.41 7.47
C ASN A 41 0.53 -1.45 6.31
N VAL A 42 -0.46 -0.60 6.04
CA VAL A 42 -0.34 0.51 5.09
C VAL A 42 -0.46 1.82 5.87
N PHE A 43 0.40 2.78 5.56
CA PHE A 43 0.26 4.17 5.97
C PHE A 43 0.15 5.00 4.69
N ALA A 44 -0.97 5.70 4.50
CA ALA A 44 -1.25 6.46 3.28
C ALA A 44 -1.90 7.80 3.60
N ASP A 45 -1.69 8.77 2.73
CA ASP A 45 -2.35 10.07 2.65
C ASP A 45 -2.59 10.36 1.16
N ASP A 46 -3.77 10.19 0.57
CA ASP A 46 -5.07 9.87 1.16
C ASP A 46 -5.45 8.37 1.09
N ARG A 47 -6.17 7.99 0.03
CA ARG A 47 -6.97 6.77 -0.06
C ARG A 47 -6.08 5.60 -0.38
N SER A 48 -6.28 4.48 0.30
CA SER A 48 -5.56 3.26 -0.02
C SER A 48 -6.41 2.01 0.09
N ARG A 49 -6.02 0.99 -0.68
CA ARG A 49 -6.58 -0.36 -0.62
C ARG A 49 -5.50 -1.37 -0.93
N VAL A 50 -5.45 -2.45 -0.16
CA VAL A 50 -4.46 -3.53 -0.32
C VAL A 50 -5.16 -4.84 -0.61
N ARG A 51 -4.70 -5.53 -1.65
CA ARG A 51 -5.10 -6.90 -1.96
C ARG A 51 -3.91 -7.85 -1.94
N VAL A 52 -4.15 -9.07 -1.48
CA VAL A 52 -3.21 -10.19 -1.57
C VAL A 52 -3.92 -11.35 -2.25
N ASP A 53 -3.38 -11.82 -3.36
CA ASP A 53 -4.00 -12.82 -4.26
C ASP A 53 -5.45 -12.46 -4.65
N GLY A 54 -5.68 -11.18 -4.93
CA GLY A 54 -7.00 -10.65 -5.27
C GLY A 54 -7.94 -10.45 -4.07
N LYS A 55 -7.60 -10.96 -2.87
CA LYS A 55 -8.38 -10.73 -1.66
C LYS A 55 -8.07 -9.37 -1.06
N GLU A 56 -9.07 -8.52 -0.92
CA GLU A 56 -8.97 -7.26 -0.18
C GLU A 56 -8.77 -7.52 1.31
N ILE A 57 -7.66 -7.02 1.86
CA ILE A 57 -7.31 -7.18 3.28
C ILE A 57 -7.28 -5.83 4.03
N ILE A 58 -7.18 -4.72 3.31
CA ILE A 58 -7.26 -3.35 3.83
C ILE A 58 -8.07 -2.51 2.84
N SER A 59 -9.04 -1.77 3.35
CA SER A 59 -9.87 -0.85 2.56
C SER A 59 -10.04 0.48 3.31
N ALA A 60 -9.30 1.49 2.88
CA ALA A 60 -9.37 2.85 3.41
C ALA A 60 -9.60 3.82 2.25
N TRP A 61 -10.78 3.74 1.64
CA TRP A 61 -11.12 4.52 0.46
C TRP A 61 -11.76 5.89 0.78
N LYS A 62 -11.18 6.60 1.76
CA LYS A 62 -11.65 7.90 2.26
C LYS A 62 -10.49 8.89 2.33
N VAL A 63 -10.80 10.19 2.22
CA VAL A 63 -9.84 11.28 2.32
C VAL A 63 -9.26 11.36 3.73
N GLY A 64 -7.97 11.66 3.82
CA GLY A 64 -7.19 11.81 5.04
C GLY A 64 -6.06 10.79 5.18
N SER A 65 -5.20 11.03 6.17
CA SER A 65 -4.05 10.18 6.44
C SER A 65 -4.40 9.04 7.39
N PHE A 66 -4.17 7.79 6.98
CA PHE A 66 -4.53 6.61 7.76
C PHE A 66 -3.43 5.58 7.82
N GLN A 67 -3.19 5.06 9.01
CA GLN A 67 -2.47 3.81 9.21
C GLN A 67 -3.47 2.67 9.46
N GLN A 68 -3.45 1.65 8.62
CA GLN A 68 -4.41 0.54 8.65
C GLN A 68 -3.70 -0.81 8.59
N ASN A 69 -4.32 -1.82 9.21
CA ASN A 69 -3.82 -3.18 9.24
C ASN A 69 -4.79 -4.16 8.61
N GLY A 70 -4.26 -5.18 7.95
CA GLY A 70 -5.01 -6.30 7.39
C GLY A 70 -4.24 -7.59 7.62
N SER A 71 -4.92 -8.72 7.76
CA SER A 71 -4.26 -10.01 7.94
C SER A 71 -4.77 -11.07 6.97
N ILE A 72 -3.88 -11.99 6.62
CA ILE A 72 -4.18 -13.10 5.71
C ILE A 72 -3.35 -14.33 6.07
N LEU A 73 -3.94 -15.51 5.91
CA LEU A 73 -3.24 -16.78 5.93
C LEU A 73 -2.77 -17.08 4.51
N LEU A 74 -1.47 -17.36 4.35
CA LEU A 74 -0.86 -17.69 3.07
C LEU A 74 -0.28 -19.10 3.13
N GLN A 75 -0.40 -19.82 2.02
CA GLN A 75 0.37 -21.03 1.76
C GLN A 75 1.82 -20.66 1.40
N GLN A 76 2.74 -21.61 1.39
CA GLN A 76 4.08 -21.33 0.85
C GLN A 76 3.99 -21.14 -0.68
N GLY A 77 4.51 -20.03 -1.20
CA GLY A 77 4.55 -19.80 -2.64
C GLY A 77 4.69 -18.35 -3.04
N TRP A 78 4.46 -18.10 -4.34
CA TRP A 78 4.41 -16.74 -4.89
C TRP A 78 3.02 -16.16 -4.72
N HIS A 79 2.96 -14.99 -4.07
CA HIS A 79 1.73 -14.24 -3.86
C HIS A 79 1.78 -12.91 -4.60
N ASN A 80 0.64 -12.52 -5.15
CA ASN A 80 0.43 -11.21 -5.77
C ASN A 80 -0.02 -10.23 -4.69
N ILE A 81 0.66 -9.09 -4.57
CA ILE A 81 0.31 -8.00 -3.68
C ILE A 81 -0.01 -6.80 -4.54
N GLU A 82 -1.21 -6.24 -4.36
CA GLU A 82 -1.67 -5.06 -5.08
C GLU A 82 -2.00 -3.95 -4.10
N VAL A 83 -1.62 -2.73 -4.45
CA VAL A 83 -1.98 -1.53 -3.70
C VAL A 83 -2.57 -0.52 -4.65
N ASP A 84 -3.82 -0.14 -4.41
CA ASP A 84 -4.42 1.05 -5.01
C ASP A 84 -4.17 2.23 -4.06
N TYR A 85 -3.70 3.35 -4.60
CA TYR A 85 -3.49 4.59 -3.87
C TYR A 85 -4.01 5.76 -4.69
N MET A 86 -4.68 6.69 -4.03
CA MET A 86 -5.10 7.95 -4.63
C MET A 86 -4.77 9.09 -3.67
N ASN A 87 -4.09 10.09 -4.20
CA ASN A 87 -3.90 11.36 -3.52
C ASN A 87 -4.93 12.35 -4.05
N ASP A 88 -5.79 12.87 -3.19
CA ASP A 88 -6.82 13.82 -3.60
C ASP A 88 -6.19 15.22 -3.75
N ASN A 89 -5.32 15.64 -2.84
CA ASN A 89 -4.64 16.94 -2.90
C ASN A 89 -3.31 16.98 -2.11
N PHE A 90 -2.51 18.01 -2.35
CA PHE A 90 -1.29 18.35 -1.61
C PHE A 90 -0.35 17.17 -1.31
N ASN A 91 -0.02 16.96 -0.03
CA ASN A 91 0.97 15.99 0.40
C ASN A 91 0.58 14.59 -0.05
N ALA A 92 1.54 13.86 -0.60
CA ALA A 92 1.31 12.52 -1.10
C ALA A 92 2.24 11.55 -0.40
N TYR A 93 1.68 10.54 0.25
CA TYR A 93 2.48 9.52 0.91
C TYR A 93 1.79 8.17 0.86
N ILE A 94 2.55 7.12 0.52
CA ILE A 94 2.15 5.75 0.84
C ILE A 94 3.34 4.86 1.18
N LYS A 95 3.18 4.04 2.23
CA LYS A 95 4.14 3.01 2.65
C LYS A 95 3.42 1.73 3.02
N LEU A 96 3.85 0.62 2.41
CA LEU A 96 3.40 -0.74 2.74
C LEU A 96 4.51 -1.51 3.46
N ASN A 97 4.15 -2.20 4.54
CA ASN A 97 5.01 -3.16 5.23
C ASN A 97 4.21 -4.41 5.59
N TRP A 98 4.88 -5.54 5.81
CA TRP A 98 4.25 -6.76 6.32
C TRP A 98 5.22 -7.56 7.18
N LYS A 99 4.66 -8.39 8.08
CA LYS A 99 5.39 -9.36 8.88
C LYS A 99 4.61 -10.67 9.02
N LYS A 100 5.33 -11.80 8.97
CA LYS A 100 4.80 -13.08 9.43
C LYS A 100 4.71 -13.01 10.95
N ILE A 101 3.56 -13.39 11.51
CA ILE A 101 3.40 -13.47 12.97
C ILE A 101 3.58 -14.93 13.42
N PRO A 102 4.07 -15.16 14.66
CA PRO A 102 4.23 -16.50 15.22
C PRO A 102 2.94 -17.32 15.21
#